data_AF-A0A383EJX3-F1
#
_entry.id   AF-A0A383EJX3-F1
#
_cell.length_a   1.000
_cell.length_b   1.000
_cell.length_c   1.000
_cell.angle_alpha   90.00
_cell.angle_beta   90.00
_cell.angle_gamma   90.00
#
_symmetry.space_group_name_H-M   'P 1'
#
loop_
_entity.id
_entity.type
_entity.pdbx_description
1 polymer ?
#
loop_
_entity_poly.entity_id
_entity_poly.type
_entity_poly.pdbx_seq_one_letter_code
_entity_poly.pdbx_strand_id
1 'polypeptide(L)' 'MPTTAASKILENFNPTYESFVTQKLINEGSLFVGKTNLDEFAMGSATNTSYFGNTINPLSEKN' A
#
# COMPACT_ATOMS: atom_id res chain seq x y z
N MET A 1 9.36 6.47 4.35
CA MET A 1 8.94 5.63 3.21
C MET A 1 7.72 6.29 2.58
N PRO A 2 7.71 6.54 1.26
CA PRO A 2 6.59 7.20 0.61
C PRO A 2 5.26 6.47 0.86
N THR A 3 4.20 7.23 1.12
CA THR A 3 2.84 6.69 1.32
C THR A 3 1.93 7.27 0.26
N THR A 4 1.57 6.47 -0.74
CA THR A 4 0.98 6.97 -1.98
C THR A 4 -0.53 6.79 -2.08
N ALA A 5 -1.14 5.98 -1.20
CA ALA A 5 -2.54 5.54 -1.32
C ALA A 5 -2.90 5.03 -2.74
N ALA A 6 -1.92 4.43 -3.44
CA ALA A 6 -2.02 4.01 -4.84
C ALA A 6 -2.42 5.10 -5.85
N SER A 7 -2.28 6.38 -5.47
CA SER A 7 -2.61 7.54 -6.31
C SER A 7 -1.38 8.27 -6.81
N LYS A 8 -1.47 8.80 -8.04
CA LYS A 8 -0.48 9.73 -8.58
C LYS A 8 -0.35 11.00 -7.74
N ILE A 9 -1.43 11.45 -7.10
CA ILE A 9 -1.46 12.68 -6.29
C ILE A 9 -0.43 12.62 -5.15
N LEU A 10 -0.20 11.43 -4.58
CA LEU A 10 0.69 11.22 -3.43
C LEU A 10 1.94 10.41 -3.78
N GLU A 11 2.29 10.27 -5.05
CA GLU A 11 3.43 9.45 -5.52
C GLU A 11 4.73 9.73 -4.75
N ASN A 12 5.01 11.00 -4.46
CA ASN A 12 6.21 11.46 -3.77
C ASN A 12 5.95 11.93 -2.32
N PHE A 13 4.78 11.60 -1.75
CA PHE A 13 4.45 12.00 -0.38
C PHE A 13 5.24 11.15 0.63
N ASN A 14 6.18 11.77 1.34
CA ASN A 14 6.86 11.17 2.48
C ASN A 14 6.27 11.73 3.79
N PRO A 15 5.51 10.92 4.56
CA PRO A 15 4.92 11.37 5.82
C PRO A 15 5.97 11.85 6.83
N THR A 16 5.65 12.90 7.58
CA THR A 16 6.47 13.43 8.69
C THR A 16 6.16 12.79 10.03
N TYR A 17 5.22 11.85 10.07
CA TYR A 17 4.75 11.16 11.27
C TYR A 17 4.54 9.68 11.00
N GLU A 18 4.52 8.88 12.06
CA GLU A 18 4.23 7.45 12.00
C GLU A 18 2.78 7.18 12.41
N SER A 19 2.14 6.17 11.80
CA SER A 19 0.78 5.80 12.19
C SER A 19 0.78 5.08 13.54
N PHE A 20 -0.32 5.19 14.29
CA PHE A 20 -0.44 4.51 15.58
C PHE A 20 -0.21 2.99 15.47
N VAL A 21 -0.78 2.35 14.44
CA VAL A 21 -0.71 0.90 14.25
C VAL A 21 0.70 0.45 13.89
N THR A 22 1.36 1.16 12.98
CA THR A 22 2.75 0.86 12.60
C THR A 22 3.70 1.07 13.77
N GLN A 23 3.56 2.17 14.52
CA GLN A 23 4.35 2.39 15.73
C GLN A 23 4.18 1.27 16.76
N LYS A 24 2.94 0.81 16.97
CA LYS A 24 2.66 -0.32 17.88
C LYS A 24 3.38 -1.60 17.42
N LEU A 25 3.32 -1.93 16.14
CA LEU A 25 3.99 -3.12 15.60
C LEU A 25 5.51 -3.05 15.71
N ILE A 26 6.10 -1.86 15.44
CA ILE A 26 7.53 -1.62 15.62
C ILE A 26 7.94 -1.83 17.08
N ASN A 27 7.16 -1.32 18.03
CA ASN A 27 7.43 -1.46 19.46
C ASN A 27 7.40 -2.93 19.94
N GLU A 28 6.58 -3.76 19.30
CA GLU A 28 6.52 -5.21 19.54
C GLU A 28 7.63 -6.00 18.80
N GLY A 29 8.55 -5.31 18.12
CA GLY A 29 9.69 -5.92 17.42
C GLY A 29 9.39 -6.40 16.00
N SER A 30 8.32 -5.92 15.36
CA SER A 30 8.00 -6.26 13.97
C SER A 30 8.95 -5.59 12.97
N LEU A 31 9.26 -6.28 11.87
CA LEU A 31 10.06 -5.76 10.76
C LEU A 31 9.16 -5.36 9.58
N PHE A 32 9.30 -4.12 9.09
CA PHE A 32 8.55 -3.62 7.93
C PHE A 32 9.31 -3.86 6.63
N VAL A 33 8.76 -4.71 5.77
CA VAL A 33 9.36 -5.07 4.46
C VAL A 33 9.06 -4.02 3.38
N GLY A 34 7.90 -3.37 3.43
CA GLY A 34 7.50 -2.36 2.44
C GLY A 34 6.04 -1.92 2.55
N LYS A 35 5.55 -1.23 1.50
CA LYS A 35 4.12 -0.95 1.31
C LYS A 35 3.52 -1.91 0.30
N THR A 36 2.28 -2.33 0.54
CA THR A 36 1.49 -3.12 -0.40
C THR A 36 0.65 -2.22 -1.30
N ASN A 37 0.28 -2.73 -2.47
CA ASN A 37 -0.62 -2.04 -3.39
C ASN A 37 -2.07 -2.10 -2.90
N LEU A 38 -2.93 -1.21 -3.41
CA LEU A 38 -4.35 -1.09 -3.09
C LEU A 38 -5.08 -0.33 -4.22
N ASP A 39 -6.41 -0.29 -4.17
CA ASP A 39 -7.21 0.64 -4.99
C ASP A 39 -6.90 2.10 -4.64
N GLU A 40 -7.00 3.00 -5.62
CA GLU A 40 -6.70 4.42 -5.43
C GLU A 40 -7.59 5.02 -4.32
N PHE A 41 -6.96 5.59 -3.27
CA PHE A 41 -7.63 6.07 -2.06
C PHE A 41 -8.55 5.05 -1.37
N ALA A 42 -8.26 3.76 -1.53
CA ALA A 42 -9.12 2.65 -1.08
C ALA A 42 -10.53 2.66 -1.70
N MET A 43 -10.71 3.30 -2.85
CA MET A 43 -11.97 3.35 -3.59
C MET A 43 -12.01 2.23 -4.63
N GLY A 44 -12.35 1.03 -4.17
CA GLY A 44 -12.46 -0.14 -5.03
C GLY A 44 -12.40 -1.43 -4.22
N SER A 45 -12.57 -2.55 -4.91
CA SER A 45 -12.54 -3.90 -4.33
C SER A 45 -11.76 -4.91 -5.17
N ALA A 46 -11.00 -4.43 -6.15
CA ALA A 46 -10.33 -5.26 -7.16
C ALA A 46 -8.87 -4.85 -7.43
N THR A 47 -8.38 -3.76 -6.85
CA THR A 47 -7.05 -3.19 -7.09
C THR A 47 -6.80 -2.86 -8.57
N ASN A 48 -7.86 -2.56 -9.32
CA ASN A 48 -7.76 -2.22 -10.75
C ASN A 48 -7.70 -0.71 -10.99
N THR A 49 -7.97 0.11 -9.97
CA THR A 49 -7.86 1.57 -10.02
C THR A 49 -6.49 2.09 -9.60
N SER A 50 -5.59 1.21 -9.12
CA SER A 50 -4.25 1.60 -8.71
C SER A 50 -3.48 2.27 -9.84
N TYR A 51 -2.92 3.46 -9.57
CA TYR A 51 -2.05 4.16 -10.52
C TYR A 51 -0.78 3.35 -10.85
N PHE A 52 -0.32 2.51 -9.93
CA PHE A 52 0.91 1.71 -10.09
C PHE A 52 0.67 0.37 -10.78
N GLY A 53 -0.55 0.11 -11.24
CA GLY A 53 -0.94 -1.11 -11.93
C GLY A 53 -1.65 -2.13 -11.03
N ASN A 54 -2.24 -3.12 -11.67
CA ASN A 54 -3.16 -4.05 -11.01
C ASN A 54 -2.41 -5.16 -10.26
N THR A 55 -2.86 -5.47 -9.05
CA THR A 55 -2.41 -6.67 -8.34
C THR A 55 -3.17 -7.88 -8.88
N ILE A 56 -2.45 -8.93 -9.29
CA ILE A 56 -3.04 -10.17 -9.80
C ILE A 56 -3.21 -11.16 -8.64
N ASN A 57 -4.32 -11.89 -8.65
CA ASN A 57 -4.58 -12.93 -7.67
C ASN A 57 -3.55 -14.08 -7.81
N PRO A 58 -2.82 -14.45 -6.75
CA PRO A 58 -1.81 -15.52 -6.80
C PRO A 58 -2.38 -16.91 -7.11
N LEU A 59 -3.68 -17.14 -6.93
CA LEU A 59 -4.37 -18.40 -7.23
C LEU A 59 -4.95 -18.45 -8.63
N SER A 60 -4.91 -17.36 -9.40
CA SER A 60 -5.39 -17.36 -10.78
C SER A 60 -4.49 -18.22 -11.66
N GLU A 61 -5.10 -19.02 -12.54
CA GLU A 61 -4.36 -19.76 -13.55
C GLU A 61 -3.61 -18.78 -14.46
N LYS A 62 -2.33 -19.05 -14.71
CA LYS A 62 -1.57 -18.38 -15.76
C LYS A 62 -2.10 -18.92 -17.09
N ASN A 63 -3.01 -18.17 -17.73
CA ASN A 63 -3.27 -18.33 -19.16
C ASN A 63 -2.08 -17.79 -19.96
#